data_AF-A0A960Q3Y7-F1
#
_entry.id   AF-A0A960Q3Y7-F1
#
_cell.length_a   1.000
_cell.length_b   1.000
_cell.length_c   1.000
_cell.angle_alpha   90.00
_cell.angle_beta   90.00
_cell.angle_gamma   90.00
#
_symmetry.space_group_name_H-M   'P 1'
#
loop_
_entity.id
_entity.type
_entity.pdbx_description
1 polymer ?
#
loop_
_entity_poly.entity_id
_entity_poly.type
_entity_poly.pdbx_seq_one_letter_code
_entity_poly.pdbx_strand_id
1 'polypeptide(L)'
;MKLKLGLACLVVLLVGCGKAPDVPSGTASTPAVGQSGVQDDLSDPNIVQIAIASPDHTTLVAAVQAAQLVDALSNAGPFTVFAPVNQAFQDLPAGTLETLLKPENQGQLKTILYHHVTTSAYTIEMLKDGEQLGMVDGTRATVSLKEGQVWLDKARILGSVKAANGMVHVVDRVILPPSN
;
A
#
# COMPACT_ATOMS: atom_id res chain seq x y z
N MET A 1 17.23 -30.56 66.59
CA MET A 1 16.48 -31.68 65.98
C MET A 1 17.03 -31.85 64.56
N LYS A 2 17.96 -32.76 64.28
CA LYS A 2 17.85 -34.22 64.01
C LYS A 2 16.91 -34.56 62.84
N LEU A 3 17.40 -35.47 61.96
CA LEU A 3 16.74 -36.34 60.96
C LEU A 3 16.63 -35.81 59.51
N LYS A 4 16.88 -36.59 58.44
CA LYS A 4 17.69 -37.80 58.14
C LYS A 4 17.62 -37.98 56.60
N LEU A 5 18.69 -38.55 56.05
CA LEU A 5 18.84 -39.12 54.71
C LEU A 5 17.82 -40.27 54.47
N GLY A 6 17.27 -40.40 53.27
CA GLY A 6 16.31 -41.46 52.91
C GLY A 6 16.23 -41.74 51.41
N LEU A 7 17.01 -42.74 51.00
CA LEU A 7 17.09 -43.43 49.72
C LEU A 7 15.75 -44.06 49.27
N ALA A 8 15.34 -43.89 48.01
CA ALA A 8 14.54 -44.88 47.27
C ALA A 8 14.64 -44.67 45.75
N CYS A 9 15.33 -45.61 45.11
CA CYS A 9 15.42 -45.80 43.68
C CYS A 9 14.27 -46.73 43.24
N LEU A 10 13.53 -46.38 42.17
CA LEU A 10 12.67 -47.33 41.45
C LEU A 10 12.56 -46.94 39.95
N VAL A 11 13.61 -47.24 39.18
CA VAL A 11 13.63 -48.21 38.04
C VAL A 11 12.20 -48.70 37.65
N VAL A 12 11.64 -48.63 36.42
CA VAL A 12 12.25 -48.66 35.07
C VAL A 12 11.18 -48.70 33.93
N LEU A 13 11.60 -48.40 32.68
CA LEU A 13 11.12 -48.91 31.35
C LEU A 13 9.75 -48.42 30.79
N LEU A 14 9.50 -48.15 29.49
CA LEU A 14 10.16 -48.42 28.19
C LEU A 14 9.70 -47.41 27.11
N VAL A 15 10.65 -46.98 26.28
CA VAL A 15 10.66 -46.94 24.78
C VAL A 15 9.72 -46.03 23.99
N GLY A 16 10.35 -45.22 23.12
CA GLY A 16 9.79 -44.73 21.86
C GLY A 16 10.77 -43.82 21.09
N CYS A 17 11.55 -44.37 20.17
CA CYS A 17 12.54 -43.69 19.33
C CYS A 17 11.95 -42.67 18.33
N GLY A 18 12.70 -41.60 18.08
CA GLY A 18 12.54 -40.76 16.88
C GLY A 18 13.72 -39.79 16.73
N LYS A 19 14.77 -40.23 16.04
CA LYS A 19 15.96 -39.45 15.61
C LYS A 19 15.54 -38.12 14.96
N ALA A 20 16.04 -36.99 15.45
CA ALA A 20 16.12 -35.76 14.66
C ALA A 20 17.40 -35.83 13.81
N PRO A 21 17.32 -35.78 12.47
CA PRO A 21 18.50 -35.53 11.64
C PRO A 21 18.71 -34.03 11.48
N ASP A 22 19.98 -33.63 11.55
CA ASP A 22 20.55 -32.36 11.14
C ASP A 22 19.87 -31.77 9.89
N VAL A 23 19.47 -30.50 9.97
CA VAL A 23 19.19 -29.69 8.78
C VAL A 23 20.41 -28.79 8.54
N PRO A 24 21.15 -28.97 7.43
CA PRO A 24 22.30 -28.16 7.12
C PRO A 24 21.83 -26.77 6.66
N SER A 25 22.28 -25.72 7.35
CA SER A 25 22.27 -24.36 6.83
C SER A 25 23.31 -24.25 5.72
N GLY A 26 22.87 -24.50 4.49
CA GLY A 26 23.67 -24.38 3.26
C GLY A 26 22.89 -23.62 2.18
N THR A 27 23.18 -22.33 2.09
CA THR A 27 23.12 -21.39 0.96
C THR A 27 22.41 -21.83 -0.34
N ALA A 28 21.44 -21.02 -0.78
CA ALA A 28 21.21 -20.79 -2.22
C ALA A 28 20.57 -19.41 -2.44
N SER A 29 21.41 -18.46 -2.84
CA SER A 29 21.00 -17.21 -3.48
C SER A 29 20.11 -17.52 -4.69
N THR A 30 18.86 -17.05 -4.68
CA THR A 30 18.01 -16.96 -5.87
C THR A 30 17.76 -15.48 -6.16
N PRO A 31 18.05 -14.98 -7.37
CA PRO A 31 17.67 -13.63 -7.77
C PRO A 31 16.17 -13.63 -8.05
N ALA A 32 15.37 -13.25 -7.05
CA ALA A 32 13.92 -13.37 -7.13
C ALA A 32 13.27 -11.99 -7.36
N VAL A 33 12.67 -11.89 -8.54
CA VAL A 33 11.65 -10.92 -8.98
C VAL A 33 10.78 -10.46 -7.80
N GLY A 34 10.50 -9.15 -7.75
CA GLY A 34 9.82 -8.48 -6.64
C GLY A 34 8.50 -9.15 -6.19
N GLN A 35 8.06 -8.80 -4.98
CA GLN A 35 6.90 -9.37 -4.26
C GLN A 35 5.54 -9.16 -4.95
N SER A 36 5.52 -8.57 -6.15
CA SER A 36 4.33 -8.24 -6.93
C SER A 36 3.53 -9.46 -7.44
N GLY A 37 4.06 -10.68 -7.28
CA GLY A 37 3.50 -11.92 -7.85
C GLY A 37 3.08 -13.01 -6.88
N VAL A 38 3.13 -12.82 -5.55
CA VAL A 38 2.63 -13.83 -4.61
C VAL A 38 1.12 -13.70 -4.43
N GLN A 39 0.37 -14.70 -4.86
CA GLN A 39 -1.06 -14.84 -4.58
C GLN A 39 -1.20 -15.72 -3.33
N ASP A 40 -1.13 -15.11 -2.14
CA ASP A 40 -1.43 -15.81 -0.89
C ASP A 40 -2.94 -15.71 -0.64
N ASP A 41 -3.67 -16.83 -0.76
CA ASP A 41 -5.13 -16.94 -0.52
C ASP A 41 -5.59 -16.59 0.92
N LEU A 42 -4.68 -16.14 1.78
CA LEU A 42 -4.94 -15.73 3.17
C LEU A 42 -4.64 -14.25 3.45
N SER A 43 -4.10 -13.50 2.48
CA SER A 43 -3.71 -12.10 2.67
C SER A 43 -4.73 -11.16 2.02
N ASP A 44 -5.07 -10.06 2.71
CA ASP A 44 -5.90 -9.01 2.12
C ASP A 44 -5.26 -8.51 0.82
N PRO A 45 -6.05 -8.11 -0.19
CA PRO A 45 -5.49 -7.61 -1.44
C PRO A 45 -4.69 -6.32 -1.20
N ASN A 46 -3.54 -6.20 -1.86
CA ASN A 46 -2.74 -4.98 -1.83
C ASN A 46 -3.40 -3.86 -2.65
N ILE A 47 -2.90 -2.62 -2.51
CA ILE A 47 -3.45 -1.45 -3.20
C ILE A 47 -3.56 -1.64 -4.72
N VAL A 48 -2.56 -2.26 -5.34
CA VAL A 48 -2.54 -2.50 -6.80
C VAL A 48 -3.60 -3.53 -7.18
N GLN A 49 -3.74 -4.62 -6.43
CA GLN A 49 -4.76 -5.63 -6.66
C GLN A 49 -6.18 -5.06 -6.51
N ILE A 50 -6.41 -4.18 -5.52
CA ILE A 50 -7.69 -3.48 -5.34
C ILE A 50 -7.99 -2.58 -6.54
N ALA A 51 -7.00 -1.83 -7.02
CA ALA A 51 -7.17 -0.96 -8.19
C ALA A 51 -7.45 -1.76 -9.47
N ILE A 52 -6.77 -2.90 -9.68
CA ILE A 52 -7.00 -3.79 -10.83
C ILE A 52 -8.39 -4.44 -10.77
N ALA A 53 -8.85 -4.81 -9.57
CA ALA A 53 -10.18 -5.39 -9.39
C ALA A 53 -11.32 -4.37 -9.57
N SER A 54 -11.01 -3.07 -9.60
CA SER A 54 -12.01 -2.00 -9.69
C SER A 54 -12.15 -1.47 -11.13
N PRO A 55 -13.34 -1.57 -11.75
CA PRO A 55 -13.56 -1.09 -13.11
C PRO A 55 -13.46 0.44 -13.24
N ASP A 56 -13.62 1.16 -12.13
CA ASP A 56 -13.55 2.62 -12.10
C ASP A 56 -12.11 3.17 -12.05
N HIS A 57 -11.10 2.32 -11.92
CA HIS A 57 -9.70 2.74 -11.73
C HIS A 57 -8.76 2.26 -12.86
N THR A 58 -9.30 1.79 -13.98
CA THR A 58 -8.52 1.27 -15.11
C THR A 58 -7.51 2.29 -15.66
N THR A 59 -7.86 3.58 -15.70
CA THR A 59 -6.95 4.65 -16.16
C THR A 59 -5.77 4.84 -15.21
N LEU A 60 -6.03 4.78 -13.90
CA LEU A 60 -4.99 4.86 -12.88
C LEU A 60 -4.03 3.66 -12.97
N VAL A 61 -4.56 2.44 -13.15
CA VAL A 61 -3.75 1.23 -13.32
C VAL A 61 -2.83 1.35 -14.53
N ALA A 62 -3.36 1.81 -15.67
CA ALA A 62 -2.56 2.04 -16.87
C ALA A 62 -1.44 3.07 -16.65
N ALA A 63 -1.73 4.17 -15.94
CA ALA A 63 -0.75 5.19 -15.60
C ALA A 63 0.35 4.66 -14.65
N VAL A 64 -0.01 3.88 -13.63
CA VAL A 64 0.92 3.27 -12.67
C VAL A 64 1.83 2.25 -13.37
N GLN A 65 1.29 1.48 -14.31
CA GLN A 65 2.07 0.56 -15.14
C GLN A 65 3.04 1.32 -16.05
N ALA A 66 2.58 2.37 -16.73
CA ALA A 66 3.42 3.21 -17.59
C ALA A 66 4.54 3.92 -16.81
N ALA A 67 4.28 4.31 -15.56
CA ALA A 67 5.26 4.93 -14.67
C ALA A 67 6.14 3.94 -13.90
N GLN A 68 5.94 2.62 -14.11
CA GLN A 68 6.64 1.53 -13.41
C GLN A 68 6.58 1.65 -11.87
N LEU A 69 5.43 2.09 -11.35
CA LEU A 69 5.21 2.27 -9.91
C LEU A 69 4.53 1.07 -9.22
N VAL A 70 4.20 0.04 -10.00
CA VAL A 70 3.52 -1.18 -9.50
C VAL A 70 4.27 -1.80 -8.32
N ASP A 71 5.60 -1.98 -8.44
CA ASP A 71 6.41 -2.59 -7.39
C ASP A 71 6.48 -1.70 -6.14
N ALA A 72 6.57 -0.38 -6.33
CA ALA A 72 6.61 0.58 -5.22
C ALA A 72 5.30 0.58 -4.42
N LEU A 73 4.15 0.47 -5.10
CA LEU A 73 2.82 0.42 -4.47
C LEU A 73 2.42 -0.98 -3.98
N SER A 74 3.17 -2.01 -4.34
CA SER A 74 3.00 -3.38 -3.84
C SER A 74 3.87 -3.68 -2.62
N ASN A 75 4.85 -2.82 -2.31
CA ASN A 75 5.72 -3.00 -1.16
C ASN A 75 4.98 -2.92 0.18
N ALA A 76 5.58 -3.54 1.19
CA ALA A 76 5.13 -3.49 2.57
C ALA A 76 5.37 -2.10 3.18
N GLY A 77 4.29 -1.44 3.57
CA GLY A 77 4.31 -0.16 4.29
C GLY A 77 2.88 0.31 4.50
N PRO A 78 2.60 1.20 5.47
CA PRO A 78 1.32 1.85 5.52
C PRO A 78 1.29 2.97 4.47
N PHE A 79 0.71 2.69 3.30
CA PHE A 79 0.48 3.72 2.27
C PHE A 79 -0.97 4.20 2.28
N THR A 80 -1.17 5.49 2.05
CA THR A 80 -2.49 6.00 1.69
C THR A 80 -2.45 6.43 0.23
N VAL A 81 -3.31 5.85 -0.60
CA VAL A 81 -3.40 6.17 -2.02
C VAL A 81 -4.74 6.82 -2.30
N PHE A 82 -4.70 8.04 -2.80
CA PHE A 82 -5.86 8.75 -3.31
C PHE A 82 -6.08 8.32 -4.76
N ALA A 83 -7.01 7.41 -4.99
CA ALA A 83 -7.28 6.81 -6.30
C ALA A 83 -8.39 7.59 -7.02
N PRO A 84 -8.05 8.38 -8.06
CA PRO A 84 -9.06 9.04 -8.88
C PRO A 84 -9.84 8.04 -9.73
N VAL A 85 -11.16 8.21 -9.78
CA VAL A 85 -12.03 7.44 -10.69
C VAL A 85 -11.76 7.81 -12.15
N ASN A 86 -12.14 6.95 -13.09
CA ASN A 86 -11.99 7.21 -14.52
C ASN A 86 -12.61 8.54 -14.98
N GLN A 87 -13.72 8.95 -14.36
CA GLN A 87 -14.35 10.26 -14.63
C GLN A 87 -13.46 11.44 -14.20
N ALA A 88 -12.67 11.31 -13.14
CA ALA A 88 -11.75 12.34 -12.69
C ALA A 88 -10.70 12.71 -13.75
N PHE A 89 -10.26 11.72 -14.53
CA PHE A 89 -9.33 11.92 -15.64
C PHE A 89 -10.00 12.57 -16.86
N GLN A 90 -11.30 12.38 -17.04
CA GLN A 90 -12.09 13.02 -18.10
C GLN A 90 -12.42 14.48 -17.75
N ASP A 91 -12.56 14.79 -16.45
CA ASP A 91 -12.76 16.14 -15.93
C ASP A 91 -11.52 17.03 -16.06
N LEU A 92 -10.36 16.46 -16.39
CA LEU A 92 -9.17 17.25 -16.71
C LEU A 92 -9.40 18.04 -18.01
N PRO A 93 -8.80 19.24 -18.13
CA PRO A 93 -8.85 20.00 -19.36
C PRO A 93 -8.41 19.14 -20.56
N ALA A 94 -9.13 19.27 -21.68
CA ALA A 94 -8.81 18.53 -22.89
C ALA A 94 -7.33 18.72 -23.28
N GLY A 95 -6.63 17.62 -23.56
CA GLY A 95 -5.20 17.61 -23.86
C GLY A 95 -4.27 17.46 -22.65
N THR A 96 -4.75 17.63 -21.40
CA THR A 96 -3.89 17.42 -20.22
C THR A 96 -3.52 15.95 -20.05
N LEU A 97 -4.49 15.04 -20.07
CA LEU A 97 -4.22 13.61 -19.96
C LEU A 97 -3.35 13.10 -21.12
N GLU A 98 -3.68 13.48 -22.34
CA GLU A 98 -2.90 13.12 -23.54
C GLU A 98 -1.46 13.63 -23.45
N THR A 99 -1.27 14.83 -22.91
CA THR A 99 0.07 15.38 -22.67
C THR A 99 0.81 14.59 -21.60
N LEU A 100 0.16 14.26 -20.49
CA LEU A 100 0.76 13.49 -19.39
C LEU A 100 1.12 12.06 -19.80
N LEU A 101 0.39 11.46 -20.74
CA LEU A 101 0.66 10.13 -21.27
C LEU A 101 1.79 10.10 -22.31
N LYS A 102 2.30 11.25 -22.77
CA LYS A 102 3.44 11.29 -23.68
C LYS A 102 4.70 10.79 -22.99
N PRO A 103 5.58 10.05 -23.71
CA PRO A 103 6.85 9.57 -23.15
C PRO A 103 7.72 10.71 -22.60
N GLU A 104 7.67 11.88 -23.25
CA GLU A 104 8.37 13.10 -22.83
C GLU A 104 7.94 13.61 -21.45
N ASN A 105 6.72 13.29 -21.01
CA ASN A 105 6.13 13.73 -19.74
C ASN A 105 6.02 12.62 -18.69
N GLN A 106 6.67 11.47 -18.90
CA GLN A 106 6.67 10.37 -17.91
C GLN A 106 7.17 10.82 -16.54
N GLY A 107 8.15 11.73 -16.50
CA GLY A 107 8.60 12.33 -15.24
C GLY A 107 7.47 13.08 -14.52
N GLN A 108 6.67 13.87 -15.25
CA GLN A 108 5.52 14.58 -14.70
C GLN A 108 4.42 13.62 -14.26
N LEU A 109 4.12 12.59 -15.06
CA LEU A 109 3.16 11.55 -14.69
C LEU A 109 3.55 10.87 -13.38
N LYS A 110 4.85 10.53 -13.23
CA LYS A 110 5.39 9.93 -12.01
C LYS A 110 5.24 10.86 -10.80
N THR A 111 5.56 12.16 -10.96
CA THR A 111 5.35 13.16 -9.91
C THR A 111 3.89 13.28 -9.50
N ILE A 112 2.97 13.32 -10.47
CA ILE A 112 1.53 13.36 -10.19
C ILE A 112 1.08 12.10 -9.45
N LEU A 113 1.53 10.92 -9.87
CA LEU A 113 1.21 9.67 -9.17
C LEU A 113 1.76 9.66 -7.75
N TYR A 114 2.99 10.15 -7.53
CA TYR A 114 3.52 10.30 -6.17
C TYR A 114 2.77 11.32 -5.32
N HIS A 115 2.22 12.36 -5.94
CA HIS A 115 1.38 13.35 -5.25
C HIS A 115 0.03 12.77 -4.79
N HIS A 116 -0.39 11.64 -5.35
CA HIS A 116 -1.57 10.90 -4.89
C HIS A 116 -1.27 9.89 -3.78
N VAL A 117 -0.01 9.79 -3.33
CA VAL A 117 0.43 8.77 -2.36
C VAL A 117 1.05 9.44 -1.14
N THR A 118 0.67 8.97 0.03
CA THR A 118 1.26 9.34 1.32
C THR A 118 1.87 8.11 2.00
N THR A 119 2.99 8.29 2.70
CA THR A 119 3.71 7.23 3.43
C THR A 119 3.15 6.95 4.84
N SER A 120 1.92 7.37 5.10
CA SER A 120 1.20 7.14 6.36
C SER A 120 -0.18 6.58 6.03
N ALA A 121 -0.72 5.72 6.89
CA ALA A 121 -2.09 5.22 6.78
C ALA A 121 -3.05 6.20 7.48
N TYR A 122 -3.70 7.06 6.70
CA TYR A 122 -4.74 7.96 7.19
C TYR A 122 -6.10 7.29 6.99
N THR A 123 -6.96 7.36 7.99
CA THR A 123 -8.40 7.11 7.83
C THR A 123 -9.11 8.44 7.78
N ILE A 124 -10.33 8.47 7.22
CA ILE A 124 -11.16 9.69 7.15
C ILE A 124 -11.35 10.34 8.53
N GLU A 125 -11.43 9.52 9.58
CA GLU A 125 -11.58 9.97 10.97
C GLU A 125 -10.33 10.64 11.54
N MET A 126 -9.14 10.32 11.00
CA MET A 126 -7.88 10.93 11.39
C MET A 126 -7.65 12.28 10.72
N LEU A 127 -8.27 12.51 9.56
CA LEU A 127 -8.10 13.71 8.75
C LEU A 127 -8.86 14.90 9.35
N LYS A 128 -8.12 15.95 9.72
CA LYS A 128 -8.69 17.17 10.30
C LYS A 128 -8.77 18.32 9.30
N ASP A 129 -9.71 19.22 9.53
CA ASP A 129 -9.82 20.44 8.71
C ASP A 129 -8.57 21.31 8.83
N GLY A 130 -8.03 21.73 7.68
CA GLY A 130 -6.79 22.51 7.61
C GLY A 130 -5.50 21.69 7.83
N GLU A 131 -5.59 20.38 8.00
CA GLU A 131 -4.42 19.51 8.10
C GLU A 131 -3.67 19.45 6.77
N GLN A 132 -2.34 19.46 6.82
CA GLN A 132 -1.52 19.29 5.61
C GLN A 132 -0.88 17.92 5.62
N LEU A 133 -1.18 17.10 4.61
CA LEU A 133 -0.59 15.77 4.43
C LEU A 133 0.70 15.90 3.61
N GLY A 134 1.76 15.24 4.06
CA GLY A 134 2.99 15.12 3.28
C GLY A 134 2.84 14.05 2.20
N MET A 135 3.11 14.41 0.95
CA MET A 135 3.03 13.50 -0.19
C MET A 135 4.40 12.92 -0.55
N VAL A 136 4.41 11.81 -1.29
CA VAL A 136 5.66 11.12 -1.68
C VAL A 136 6.52 11.97 -2.62
N ASP A 137 5.91 12.89 -3.38
CA ASP A 137 6.64 13.85 -4.23
C ASP A 137 7.34 14.97 -3.43
N GLY A 138 7.19 14.98 -2.09
CA GLY A 138 7.79 15.97 -1.19
C GLY A 138 6.98 17.25 -1.04
N THR A 139 5.86 17.38 -1.74
CA THR A 139 4.92 18.50 -1.56
C THR A 139 3.87 18.15 -0.50
N ARG A 140 2.93 19.07 -0.28
CA ARG A 140 1.88 18.91 0.73
C ARG A 140 0.52 19.15 0.09
N ALA A 141 -0.47 18.35 0.47
CA ALA A 141 -1.87 18.56 0.11
C ALA A 141 -2.66 18.98 1.35
N THR A 142 -3.64 19.85 1.17
CA THR A 142 -4.44 20.39 2.28
C THR A 142 -5.76 19.66 2.40
N VAL A 143 -6.05 19.15 3.59
CA VAL A 143 -7.33 18.57 3.95
C VAL A 143 -8.32 19.69 4.26
N SER A 144 -9.53 19.58 3.75
CA SER A 144 -10.65 20.47 4.08
C SER A 144 -11.90 19.66 4.37
N LEU A 145 -12.58 19.95 5.48
CA LEU A 145 -13.86 19.35 5.81
C LEU A 145 -14.97 20.34 5.48
N LYS A 146 -15.75 20.04 4.44
CA LYS A 146 -16.86 20.89 3.97
C LYS A 146 -18.13 20.06 3.91
N GLU A 147 -19.18 20.53 4.58
CA GLU A 147 -20.51 19.89 4.55
C GLU A 147 -20.50 18.41 4.98
N GLY A 148 -19.61 18.05 5.92
CA GLY A 148 -19.44 16.67 6.37
C GLY A 148 -18.68 15.76 5.39
N GLN A 149 -18.15 16.32 4.30
CA GLN A 149 -17.31 15.62 3.33
C GLN A 149 -15.85 16.03 3.50
N VAL A 150 -14.94 15.06 3.32
CA VAL A 150 -13.50 15.32 3.34
C VAL A 150 -13.00 15.58 1.92
N TRP A 151 -12.28 16.68 1.78
CA TRP A 151 -11.65 17.13 0.56
C TRP A 151 -10.14 17.14 0.76
N LEU A 152 -9.41 16.75 -0.28
CA LEU A 152 -7.97 16.92 -0.39
C LEU A 152 -7.71 17.88 -1.55
N ASP A 153 -7.28 19.09 -1.21
CA ASP A 153 -7.21 20.26 -2.07
C ASP A 153 -8.54 20.55 -2.81
N LYS A 154 -8.67 20.07 -4.04
CA LYS A 154 -9.87 20.24 -4.89
C LYS A 154 -10.62 18.93 -5.15
N ALA A 155 -10.09 17.80 -4.68
CA ALA A 155 -10.65 16.48 -4.88
C ALA A 155 -11.44 16.05 -3.65
N ARG A 156 -12.66 15.57 -3.86
CA ARG A 156 -13.50 15.05 -2.78
C ARG A 156 -13.30 13.56 -2.64
N ILE A 157 -13.19 13.09 -1.40
CA ILE A 157 -13.15 11.66 -1.11
C ILE A 157 -14.58 11.10 -1.15
N LEU A 158 -14.81 10.17 -2.07
CA LEU A 158 -16.09 9.49 -2.27
C LEU A 158 -16.24 8.24 -1.40
N GLY A 159 -15.13 7.57 -1.10
CA GLY A 159 -15.12 6.31 -0.37
C GLY A 159 -13.72 5.93 0.06
N SER A 160 -13.62 4.95 0.96
CA SER A 160 -12.35 4.43 1.46
C SER A 160 -12.37 2.92 1.49
N VAL A 161 -11.29 2.29 1.03
CA VAL A 161 -11.11 0.84 1.00
C VAL A 161 -9.83 0.51 1.74
N LYS A 162 -9.89 -0.48 2.63
CA LYS A 162 -8.72 -0.98 3.34
C LYS A 162 -7.94 -1.93 2.44
N ALA A 163 -6.62 -1.78 2.41
CA ALA A 163 -5.70 -2.65 1.68
C ALA A 163 -4.73 -3.34 2.65
N ALA A 164 -4.12 -4.45 2.25
CA ALA A 164 -3.10 -5.12 3.07
C ALA A 164 -1.92 -4.20 3.43
N ASN A 165 -1.53 -3.33 2.50
CA ASN A 165 -0.44 -2.37 2.66
C ASN A 165 -0.94 -0.91 2.81
N GLY A 166 -2.11 -0.73 3.42
CA GLY A 166 -2.59 0.58 3.87
C GLY A 166 -4.04 0.89 3.52
N MET A 167 -4.28 2.04 2.90
CA MET A 167 -5.61 2.60 2.63
C MET A 167 -5.72 3.16 1.21
N VAL A 168 -6.84 2.93 0.56
CA VAL A 168 -7.20 3.53 -0.73
C VAL A 168 -8.39 4.45 -0.51
N HIS A 169 -8.22 5.74 -0.79
CA HIS A 169 -9.30 6.72 -0.79
C HIS A 169 -9.71 7.00 -2.22
N VAL A 170 -10.94 6.67 -2.57
CA VAL A 170 -11.50 6.96 -3.90
C VAL A 170 -11.81 8.44 -3.98
N VAL A 171 -11.29 9.14 -4.98
CA VAL A 171 -11.51 10.58 -5.18
C VAL A 171 -12.17 10.88 -6.51
N ASP A 172 -12.95 11.95 -6.57
CA ASP A 172 -13.67 12.38 -7.79
C ASP A 172 -12.82 13.22 -8.76
N ARG A 173 -11.64 13.67 -8.34
CA ARG A 173 -10.74 14.50 -9.16
C ARG A 173 -9.29 14.09 -9.01
N VAL A 174 -8.52 14.32 -10.08
CA VAL A 174 -7.06 14.17 -10.06
C VAL A 174 -6.44 15.32 -9.27
N ILE A 175 -5.60 14.98 -8.30
CA ILE A 175 -4.87 15.90 -7.45
C ILE A 175 -3.56 16.28 -8.14
N LEU A 176 -3.48 17.50 -8.62
CA LEU A 176 -2.27 17.99 -9.27
C LEU A 176 -1.35 18.63 -8.24
N PRO A 177 -0.04 18.31 -8.24
CA PRO A 177 0.90 18.97 -7.38
C PRO A 177 0.91 20.48 -7.68
N PRO A 178 1.19 21.34 -6.69
CA PRO A 178 1.29 22.77 -6.91
C PRO A 178 2.34 23.06 -7.99
N SER A 179 1.95 23.84 -9.01
CA SER A 179 2.88 24.31 -10.04
C SER A 179 3.97 25.13 -9.36
N ASN A 180 5.21 24.64 -9.43
CA ASN A 180 6.40 25.36 -8.95
C ASN A 180 6.87 26.33 -10.03
#